data_AF-A0A1Y3BVF4-F1
#
_entry.id   AF-A0A1Y3BVF4-F1
#
_cell.length_a   1.000
_cell.length_b   1.000
_cell.length_c   1.000
_cell.angle_alpha   90.00
_cell.angle_beta   90.00
_cell.angle_gamma   90.00
#
_symmetry.space_group_name_H-M   'P 1'
#
loop_
_entity.id
_entity.type
_entity.pdbx_description
1 polymer ?
#
loop_
_entity_poly.entity_id
_entity_poly.type
_entity_poly.pdbx_seq_one_letter_code
_entity_poly.pdbx_strand_id
1 'polypeptide(L)'
;MIEHDWQMCYLSRQRYCGQKDIGTIRWRFRLPDANIEWNQINILVKGRTYESGVIELLVILSTGKNFCFNLNEMFHIKRNDFDPQIEWFDIEAKLMFGEGDIAWQHAQLFRQKLLLPQNQTADDPLFTISIE
;
A
#
# COMPACT_ATOMS: atom_id res chain seq x y z
N MET A 1 -5.41 -3.42 13.24
CA MET A 1 -6.71 -3.62 13.90
C MET A 1 -7.11 -5.07 13.73
N ILE A 2 -7.60 -5.72 14.78
CA ILE A 2 -8.16 -7.07 14.73
C ILE A 2 -9.65 -6.98 15.09
N GLU A 3 -10.51 -7.43 14.18
CA GLU A 3 -11.94 -7.59 14.40
C GLU A 3 -12.22 -9.05 14.77
N HIS A 4 -12.41 -9.33 16.06
CA HIS A 4 -12.66 -10.70 16.53
C HIS A 4 -14.00 -11.25 16.03
N ASP A 5 -15.06 -10.43 15.99
CA ASP A 5 -16.38 -10.88 15.56
C ASP A 5 -16.40 -11.29 14.07
N TRP A 6 -15.66 -10.54 13.24
CA TRP A 6 -15.54 -10.80 11.81
C TRP A 6 -14.36 -11.69 11.43
N GLN A 7 -13.51 -12.03 12.38
CA GLN A 7 -12.26 -12.74 12.18
C GLN A 7 -11.37 -12.07 11.11
N MET A 8 -11.21 -10.74 11.17
CA MET A 8 -10.45 -9.96 10.19
C MET A 8 -9.28 -9.20 10.83
N CYS A 9 -8.23 -8.96 10.05
CA CYS A 9 -7.12 -8.08 10.39
C CYS A 9 -6.81 -7.13 9.23
N TYR A 10 -6.44 -5.89 9.54
CA TYR A 10 -6.04 -4.85 8.58
C TYR A 10 -5.27 -3.72 9.27
N LEU A 11 -4.56 -2.92 8.49
CA LEU A 11 -4.09 -1.60 8.94
C LEU A 11 -5.15 -0.55 8.60
N SER A 12 -5.35 0.39 9.52
CA SER A 12 -6.28 1.51 9.37
C SER A 12 -5.63 2.76 9.97
N ARG A 13 -6.32 3.90 9.93
CA ARG A 13 -5.92 5.03 10.77
C ARG A 13 -6.07 4.67 12.25
N GLN A 14 -5.42 5.45 13.11
CA GLN A 14 -5.54 5.32 14.56
C GLN A 14 -7.01 5.46 14.99
N ARG A 15 -7.45 4.62 15.93
CA ARG A 15 -8.82 4.67 16.45
C ARG A 15 -9.19 6.08 16.92
N TYR A 16 -10.44 6.46 16.69
CA TYR A 16 -11.02 7.75 17.05
C TYR A 16 -10.46 8.97 16.31
N CYS A 17 -9.59 8.79 15.31
CA CYS A 17 -9.27 9.89 14.41
C CYS A 17 -10.51 10.26 13.60
N GLY A 18 -10.72 11.57 13.42
CA GLY A 18 -11.86 12.10 12.69
C GLY A 18 -11.72 11.99 11.18
N GLN A 19 -12.77 12.37 10.46
CA GLN A 19 -12.84 12.35 9.01
C GLN A 19 -11.70 13.11 8.32
N LYS A 20 -11.26 14.24 8.90
CA LYS A 20 -10.22 15.11 8.34
C LYS A 20 -8.79 14.66 8.63
N ASP A 21 -8.60 13.71 9.55
CA ASP A 21 -7.26 13.24 9.92
C ASP A 21 -6.69 12.35 8.82
N ILE A 22 -5.39 12.40 8.60
CA ILE A 22 -4.71 11.60 7.58
C ILE A 22 -3.78 10.62 8.29
N GLY A 23 -3.94 9.32 8.01
CA GLY A 23 -2.97 8.32 8.41
C GLY A 23 -2.03 8.01 7.25
N THR A 24 -0.73 8.01 7.51
CA THR A 24 0.27 7.74 6.46
C THR A 24 1.18 6.61 6.89
N ILE A 25 1.45 5.69 5.96
CA ILE A 25 2.50 4.69 6.09
C ILE A 25 3.38 4.73 4.86
N ARG A 26 4.68 4.53 5.07
CA ARG A 26 5.68 4.61 4.00
C ARG A 26 6.71 3.50 4.15
N TRP A 27 7.05 2.86 3.03
CA TRP A 27 8.11 1.87 2.93
C TRP A 27 9.17 2.40 1.98
N ARG A 28 10.43 2.47 2.44
CA ARG A 28 11.57 2.90 1.63
C ARG A 28 12.35 1.70 1.15
N PHE A 29 12.63 1.66 -0.15
CA PHE A 29 13.47 0.66 -0.78
C PHE A 29 14.69 1.34 -1.35
N ARG A 30 15.87 0.94 -0.88
CA ARG A 30 17.13 1.32 -1.51
C ARG A 30 17.36 0.40 -2.70
N LEU A 31 17.64 1.00 -3.84
CA LEU A 31 18.00 0.24 -5.02
C LEU A 31 19.45 -0.22 -4.87
N PRO A 32 19.77 -1.41 -5.39
CA PRO A 32 21.14 -1.88 -5.41
C PRO A 32 22.03 -0.91 -6.21
N ASP A 33 23.33 -0.92 -5.91
CA ASP A 33 24.34 -0.12 -6.62
C ASP A 33 24.23 -0.32 -8.14
N ALA A 34 24.73 0.64 -8.91
CA ALA A 34 24.63 0.73 -10.37
C ALA A 34 25.09 -0.52 -11.17
N ASN A 35 25.69 -1.51 -10.51
CA ASN A 35 26.13 -2.77 -11.11
C ASN A 35 25.04 -3.85 -11.16
N ILE A 36 23.86 -3.64 -10.56
CA ILE A 36 22.72 -4.55 -10.69
C ILE A 36 21.76 -4.00 -11.73
N GLU A 37 21.72 -4.65 -12.89
CA GLU A 37 20.77 -4.35 -13.94
C GLU A 37 19.37 -4.85 -13.55
N TRP A 38 18.37 -3.99 -13.75
CA TRP A 38 16.96 -4.29 -13.62
C TRP A 38 16.18 -3.51 -14.67
N ASN A 39 15.07 -4.08 -15.11
CA ASN A 39 14.21 -3.61 -16.18
C ASN A 39 12.91 -3.00 -15.66
N GLN A 40 12.32 -3.59 -14.62
CA GLN A 40 11.00 -3.21 -14.14
C GLN A 40 10.83 -3.43 -12.64
N ILE A 41 10.09 -2.55 -12.00
CA ILE A 41 9.59 -2.72 -10.63
C ILE A 41 8.08 -2.94 -10.71
N ASN A 42 7.61 -4.03 -10.10
CA ASN A 42 6.19 -4.36 -9.97
C ASN A 42 5.77 -4.17 -8.52
N ILE A 43 4.66 -3.46 -8.30
CA ILE A 43 4.15 -3.13 -6.97
C ILE A 43 2.68 -3.50 -6.91
N LEU A 44 2.30 -4.24 -5.87
CA LEU A 44 0.91 -4.52 -5.54
C LEU A 44 0.66 -4.08 -4.11
N VAL A 45 -0.39 -3.29 -3.92
CA VAL A 45 -0.91 -2.93 -2.60
C VAL A 45 -2.39 -3.26 -2.59
N LYS A 46 -2.81 -4.15 -1.70
CA LYS A 46 -4.21 -4.52 -1.51
C LYS A 46 -4.82 -3.81 -0.32
N GLY A 47 -6.10 -3.52 -0.44
CA GLY A 47 -6.88 -2.88 0.60
C GLY A 47 -8.35 -2.79 0.25
N ARG A 48 -9.10 -2.18 1.15
CA ARG A 48 -10.54 -1.98 1.00
C ARG A 48 -10.93 -0.63 1.56
N THR A 49 -11.80 0.06 0.84
CA THR A 49 -12.46 1.27 1.31
C THR A 49 -13.95 1.00 1.53
N TYR A 50 -14.55 1.79 2.41
CA TYR A 50 -15.96 1.78 2.76
C TYR A 50 -16.48 3.21 2.84
N GLU A 51 -17.75 3.43 2.52
CA GLU A 51 -18.37 4.75 2.44
C GLU A 51 -17.49 5.74 1.65
N SER A 52 -17.24 6.94 2.18
CA SER A 52 -16.35 7.95 1.61
C SER A 52 -14.86 7.77 1.98
N GLY A 53 -14.44 6.61 2.49
CA GLY A 53 -13.03 6.35 2.81
C GLY A 53 -12.14 6.28 1.57
N VAL A 54 -10.92 6.83 1.65
CA VAL A 54 -9.98 6.88 0.51
C VAL A 54 -8.61 6.36 0.92
N ILE A 55 -7.98 5.61 0.01
CA ILE A 55 -6.57 5.25 0.06
C ILE A 55 -5.89 5.84 -1.18
N GLU A 56 -4.98 6.79 -0.97
CA GLU A 56 -4.09 7.32 -2.01
C GLU A 56 -2.77 6.57 -1.94
N LEU A 57 -2.29 6.07 -3.10
CA LEU A 57 -1.03 5.34 -3.21
C LEU A 57 -0.07 6.10 -4.12
N LEU A 58 1.16 6.28 -3.64
CA LEU A 58 2.22 7.01 -4.33
C LEU A 58 3.50 6.21 -4.34
N VAL A 59 4.21 6.25 -5.47
CA VAL A 59 5.63 5.95 -5.53
C VAL A 59 6.39 7.28 -5.60
N ILE A 60 7.29 7.51 -4.65
CA ILE A 60 8.07 8.75 -4.52
C ILE A 60 9.53 8.42 -4.77
N LEU A 61 10.11 8.96 -5.84
CA LEU A 61 11.51 8.74 -6.19
C LEU A 61 12.44 9.66 -5.40
N SER A 62 13.70 9.25 -5.21
CA SER A 62 14.73 10.11 -4.59
C SER A 62 14.96 11.43 -5.31
N THR A 63 14.59 11.50 -6.59
CA THR A 63 14.65 12.71 -7.43
C THR A 63 13.45 13.65 -7.25
N GLY A 64 12.44 13.26 -6.45
CA GLY A 64 11.21 14.03 -6.22
C GLY A 64 10.11 13.78 -7.25
N LYS A 65 10.34 12.96 -8.28
CA LYS A 65 9.29 12.51 -9.21
C LYS A 65 8.36 11.53 -8.49
N ASN A 66 7.06 11.70 -8.69
CA ASN A 66 6.03 10.87 -8.05
C ASN A 66 5.13 10.19 -9.09
N PHE A 67 4.64 9.00 -8.76
CA PHE A 67 3.63 8.28 -9.54
C PHE A 67 2.48 7.86 -8.65
N CYS A 68 1.25 8.17 -9.05
CA CYS A 68 0.06 7.59 -8.42
C CYS A 68 -0.22 6.22 -9.03
N PHE A 69 -0.75 5.29 -8.22
CA PHE A 69 -1.19 4.00 -8.72
C PHE A 69 -2.44 3.50 -8.01
N ASN A 70 -3.12 2.54 -8.63
CA ASN A 70 -4.41 2.05 -8.18
C ASN A 70 -4.27 1.00 -7.08
N LEU A 71 -5.17 1.07 -6.10
CA LEU A 71 -5.32 0.04 -5.07
C LEU A 71 -5.85 -1.25 -5.69
N ASN A 72 -5.34 -2.41 -5.24
CA ASN A 72 -5.71 -3.75 -5.70
C ASN A 72 -5.32 -4.09 -7.16
N GLU A 73 -4.53 -3.25 -7.82
CA GLU A 73 -4.00 -3.51 -9.16
C GLU A 73 -2.47 -3.59 -9.13
N MET A 74 -1.90 -4.40 -10.04
CA MET A 74 -0.45 -4.45 -10.20
C MET A 74 0.01 -3.17 -10.91
N PHE A 75 0.93 -2.45 -10.28
CA PHE A 75 1.56 -1.27 -10.84
C PHE A 75 2.94 -1.61 -11.37
N HIS A 76 3.26 -1.10 -12.56
CA HIS A 76 4.50 -1.40 -13.27
C HIS A 76 5.25 -0.10 -13.54
N ILE A 77 6.54 -0.06 -13.20
CA ILE A 77 7.41 1.07 -13.50
C ILE A 77 8.65 0.55 -14.22
N LYS A 78 8.93 1.05 -15.42
CA LYS A 78 10.10 0.61 -16.19
C LYS A 78 11.33 1.37 -15.73
N ARG A 79 12.52 0.77 -15.85
CA ARG A 79 13.80 1.40 -15.52
C ARG A 79 13.99 2.77 -16.18
N ASN A 80 13.51 2.92 -17.41
CA ASN A 80 13.58 4.17 -18.18
C ASN A 80 12.70 5.30 -17.60
N ASP A 81 11.73 4.98 -16.74
CA ASP A 81 10.92 5.99 -16.05
C ASP A 81 11.64 6.60 -14.84
N PHE A 82 12.74 5.97 -14.39
CA PHE A 82 13.59 6.42 -13.30
C PHE A 82 14.77 7.23 -13.82
N ASP A 83 15.23 8.15 -12.99
CA ASP A 83 16.52 8.79 -13.19
C ASP A 83 17.65 7.75 -13.15
N PRO A 84 18.69 7.85 -14.00
CA PRO A 84 19.86 6.98 -13.92
C PRO A 84 20.48 6.93 -12.51
N GLN A 85 20.45 8.05 -11.78
CA GLN A 85 21.02 8.22 -10.43
C GLN A 85 20.04 7.92 -9.30
N ILE A 86 18.94 7.20 -9.57
CA ILE A 86 18.00 6.81 -8.52
C ILE A 86 18.69 5.93 -7.47
N GLU A 87 18.63 6.35 -6.20
CA GLU A 87 19.20 5.58 -5.08
C GLU A 87 18.13 4.82 -4.30
N TRP A 88 16.93 5.38 -4.23
CA TRP A 88 15.82 4.82 -3.48
C TRP A 88 14.49 5.29 -4.03
N PHE A 89 13.46 4.52 -3.73
CA PHE A 89 12.07 4.93 -3.91
C PHE A 89 11.27 4.59 -2.65
N ASP A 90 10.27 5.40 -2.37
CA ASP A 90 9.29 5.15 -1.32
C ASP A 90 7.98 4.69 -1.95
N ILE A 91 7.32 3.73 -1.32
CA ILE A 91 5.89 3.46 -1.51
C ILE A 91 5.18 4.11 -0.33
N GLU A 92 4.27 5.04 -0.60
CA GLU A 92 3.47 5.71 0.39
C GLU A 92 2.00 5.38 0.20
N ALA A 93 1.31 5.10 1.31
CA ALA A 93 -0.13 4.98 1.37
C ALA A 93 -0.69 6.00 2.37
N LYS A 94 -1.61 6.86 1.91
CA LYS A 94 -2.37 7.79 2.74
C LYS A 94 -3.81 7.34 2.86
N LEU A 95 -4.29 7.21 4.09
CA LEU A 95 -5.65 6.83 4.45
C LEU A 95 -6.39 8.09 4.89
N MET A 96 -7.54 8.37 4.28
CA MET A 96 -8.26 9.64 4.43
C MET A 96 -9.79 9.45 4.44
N PHE A 97 -10.50 10.50 4.85
CA PHE A 97 -11.97 10.62 4.79
C PHE A 97 -12.73 9.54 5.58
N GLY A 98 -13.91 9.10 5.15
CA GLY A 98 -14.81 8.24 5.94
C GLY A 98 -15.83 9.01 6.78
N GLU A 99 -16.70 8.28 7.50
CA GLU A 99 -17.94 8.86 8.07
C GLU A 99 -18.17 8.41 9.51
N GLY A 100 -18.70 9.33 10.32
CA GLY A 100 -19.05 9.09 11.71
C GLY A 100 -17.87 8.73 12.62
N ASP A 101 -18.19 8.17 13.79
CA ASP A 101 -17.21 7.85 14.85
C ASP A 101 -16.28 6.69 14.48
N ILE A 102 -16.61 5.96 13.42
CA ILE A 102 -15.84 4.86 12.88
C ILE A 102 -15.10 5.21 11.58
N ALA A 103 -15.06 6.49 11.19
CA ALA A 103 -14.35 6.94 9.98
C ALA A 103 -12.90 6.43 9.91
N TRP A 104 -12.23 6.26 11.05
CA TRP A 104 -10.86 5.74 11.14
C TRP A 104 -10.66 4.36 10.49
N GLN A 105 -11.70 3.53 10.41
CA GLN A 105 -11.64 2.19 9.81
C GLN A 105 -12.18 2.12 8.38
N HIS A 106 -12.62 3.23 7.78
CA HIS A 106 -13.21 3.22 6.43
C HIS A 106 -12.18 3.09 5.31
N ALA A 107 -10.90 3.27 5.60
CA ALA A 107 -9.77 2.98 4.70
C ALA A 107 -8.89 1.92 5.37
N GLN A 108 -8.76 0.76 4.72
CA GLN A 108 -8.11 -0.42 5.29
C GLN A 108 -7.07 -1.00 4.33
N LEU A 109 -5.80 -1.04 4.74
CA LEU A 109 -4.76 -1.75 4.00
C LEU A 109 -4.67 -3.20 4.46
N PHE A 110 -4.39 -4.09 3.52
CA PHE A 110 -4.09 -5.50 3.78
C PHE A 110 -5.20 -6.23 4.56
N ARG A 111 -6.47 -5.93 4.26
CA ARG A 111 -7.62 -6.59 4.89
C ARG A 111 -7.65 -8.07 4.54
N GLN A 112 -7.54 -8.91 5.55
CA GLN A 112 -7.51 -10.37 5.42
C GLN A 112 -8.20 -11.07 6.59
N LYS A 113 -8.59 -12.33 6.37
CA LYS A 113 -9.10 -13.20 7.43
C LYS A 113 -7.97 -13.61 8.37
N LEU A 114 -8.27 -13.74 9.67
CA LEU A 114 -7.34 -14.28 10.67
C LEU A 114 -7.04 -15.76 10.45
N LEU A 115 -8.02 -16.49 9.92
CA LEU A 115 -7.93 -17.92 9.66
C LEU A 115 -8.24 -18.15 8.18
N LEU A 116 -7.30 -18.81 7.49
CA LEU A 116 -7.55 -19.34 6.16
C LEU A 116 -8.41 -20.60 6.28
N PRO A 117 -9.42 -20.79 5.40
CA PRO A 117 -10.09 -22.08 5.27
C PRO A 117 -9.04 -23.17 5.00
N GLN A 118 -9.21 -24.37 5.56
CA GLN A 118 -8.23 -25.48 5.50
C GLN A 118 -7.81 -25.89 4.07
N ASN A 119 -8.53 -25.45 3.04
CA ASN A 119 -8.29 -25.77 1.63
C ASN A 119 -7.82 -24.55 0.78
N GLN A 120 -7.43 -23.44 1.41
CA GLN A 120 -6.85 -22.29 0.72
C GLN A 120 -5.42 -22.04 1.20
N THR A 121 -4.49 -22.08 0.26
CA THR A 121 -3.13 -21.54 0.43
C THR A 121 -3.19 -20.01 0.45
N ALA A 122 -2.25 -19.39 1.16
CA ALA A 122 -2.09 -17.94 1.23
C ALA A 122 -1.50 -17.36 -0.07
N ASP A 123 -1.94 -17.85 -1.22
CA ASP A 123 -1.31 -17.58 -2.53
C ASP A 123 -1.66 -16.21 -3.11
N ASP A 124 -2.45 -15.41 -2.40
CA ASP A 124 -2.82 -14.07 -2.82
C ASP A 124 -2.17 -12.99 -1.95
N PRO A 125 -0.97 -12.51 -2.32
CA PRO A 125 -0.24 -11.57 -1.49
C PRO A 125 -0.94 -10.21 -1.47
N LEU A 126 -0.98 -9.62 -0.27
CA LEU A 126 -1.60 -8.31 -0.04
C LEU A 126 -0.66 -7.14 -0.33
N PHE A 127 0.64 -7.41 -0.32
CA PHE A 127 1.69 -6.47 -0.63
C PHE A 127 2.84 -7.21 -1.32
N THR A 128 3.17 -6.84 -2.55
CA THR A 128 4.35 -7.38 -3.23
C THR A 128 5.15 -6.28 -3.87
N ILE A 129 6.45 -6.50 -3.87
CA ILE A 129 7.39 -5.75 -4.68
C ILE A 129 8.29 -6.78 -5.35
N SER A 130 8.35 -6.77 -6.67
CA SER A 130 9.36 -7.50 -7.41
C SER A 130 10.17 -6.54 -8.26
N ILE A 131 11.46 -6.82 -8.35
CA ILE A 131 12.41 -6.12 -9.20
C ILE A 131 12.92 -7.18 -10.18
N GLU A 132 12.61 -6.98 -11.45
CA GLU A 132 12.95 -7.85 -12.59
C GLU A 132 13.96 -7.16 -13.50
#